data_AF-A0A9P6QDB1-F1
#
_entry.id   AF-A0A9P6QDB1-F1
#
_cell.length_a   1.000
_cell.length_b   1.000
_cell.length_c   1.000
_cell.angle_alpha   90.00
_cell.angle_beta   90.00
_cell.angle_gamma   90.00
#
_symmetry.space_group_name_H-M   'P 1'
#
loop_
_entity.id
_entity.type
_entity.pdbx_description
1 polymer ?
#
loop_
_entity_poly.entity_id
_entity_poly.type
_entity_poly.pdbx_seq_one_letter_code
_entity_poly.pdbx_strand_id
1 'polypeptide(L)'
;MLNYIFSYQLHIPMRIEMVGDVNLFFNDHDDPHSAEVEIMVAGKRKGVGLEALRMMVTYAYQSLGTTRITAKVSTENTGSIQLFLTQLRFVQISYSQIFEEVTLERILSQEESVGNQGTGAEDAKIVKSITRAQFEALELSLKDLDH
;
A
#
# COMPACT_ATOMS: atom_id res chain seq x y z
N MET A 1 54.11 -35.71 9.14
CA MET A 1 53.56 -35.14 10.38
C MET A 1 52.95 -33.79 10.02
N LEU A 2 51.62 -33.69 10.18
CA LEU A 2 50.75 -32.49 10.23
C LEU A 2 50.56 -31.60 8.98
N ASN A 3 49.35 -31.71 8.44
CA ASN A 3 48.66 -30.78 7.55
C ASN A 3 48.31 -29.48 8.31
N TYR A 4 48.49 -28.31 7.68
CA TYR A 4 47.84 -27.07 8.10
C TYR A 4 46.94 -26.56 6.97
N ILE A 5 45.63 -26.74 7.18
CA ILE A 5 44.55 -26.10 6.44
C ILE A 5 44.12 -24.89 7.27
N PHE A 6 44.05 -23.70 6.68
CA PHE A 6 43.13 -22.66 7.13
C PHE A 6 42.58 -21.90 5.92
N SER A 7 41.42 -22.36 5.44
CA SER A 7 40.56 -21.60 4.54
C SER A 7 39.52 -20.88 5.38
N TYR A 8 39.60 -19.56 5.48
CA TYR A 8 38.56 -18.76 6.12
C TYR A 8 37.43 -18.49 5.13
N GLN A 9 36.40 -19.34 5.13
CA GLN A 9 35.12 -19.00 4.52
C GLN A 9 34.27 -18.31 5.58
N LEU A 10 34.19 -16.98 5.52
CA LEU A 10 33.26 -16.21 6.34
C LEU A 10 31.83 -16.48 5.81
N HIS A 11 31.16 -17.49 6.37
CA HIS A 11 29.78 -17.81 6.03
C HIS A 11 28.87 -16.92 6.88
N ILE A 12 28.47 -15.76 6.36
CA ILE A 12 27.38 -14.97 6.93
C ILE A 12 26.08 -15.66 6.49
N PRO A 13 25.32 -16.32 7.38
CA PRO A 13 24.04 -16.90 6.98
C PRO A 13 23.07 -15.75 6.71
N MET A 14 22.80 -15.46 5.44
CA MET A 14 21.66 -14.63 5.05
C MET A 14 20.39 -15.40 5.39
N ARG A 15 19.77 -15.09 6.54
CA ARG A 15 18.43 -15.60 6.87
C ARG A 15 17.41 -14.82 6.06
N ILE A 16 16.72 -15.51 5.17
CA ILE A 16 15.55 -15.00 4.48
C ILE A 16 14.36 -15.35 5.37
N GLU A 17 13.59 -14.34 5.75
CA GLU A 17 12.37 -14.50 6.55
C GLU A 17 11.21 -13.88 5.77
N MET A 18 10.06 -14.55 5.76
CA MET A 18 8.82 -13.98 5.25
C MET A 18 8.41 -12.84 6.18
N VAL A 19 8.22 -11.65 5.60
CA VAL A 19 7.88 -10.44 6.36
C VAL A 19 6.42 -10.02 6.18
N GLY A 20 5.62 -10.84 5.49
CA GLY A 20 4.24 -10.51 5.16
C GLY A 20 3.84 -10.97 3.77
N ASP A 21 2.63 -10.60 3.38
CA ASP A 21 1.98 -10.93 2.12
C ASP A 21 1.01 -9.81 1.68
N VAL A 22 0.73 -9.80 0.39
CA VAL A 22 -0.27 -8.92 -0.22
C VAL A 22 -1.17 -9.82 -1.09
N ASN A 23 -2.47 -9.71 -0.92
CA ASN A 23 -3.46 -10.51 -1.62
C ASN A 23 -4.39 -9.63 -2.45
N LEU A 24 -4.88 -10.17 -3.57
CA LEU A 24 -5.91 -9.56 -4.41
C LEU A 24 -7.10 -10.51 -4.51
N PHE A 25 -8.29 -10.00 -4.22
CA PHE A 25 -9.52 -10.77 -4.30
C PHE A 25 -10.44 -10.19 -5.37
N PHE A 26 -10.78 -11.01 -6.36
CA PHE A 26 -11.68 -10.66 -7.47
C PHE A 26 -13.08 -11.20 -7.18
N ASN A 27 -13.77 -10.52 -6.26
CA ASN A 27 -15.04 -10.99 -5.71
C ASN A 27 -16.27 -10.29 -6.32
N ASP A 28 -16.05 -9.26 -7.15
CA ASP A 28 -17.13 -8.58 -7.83
C ASP A 28 -17.54 -9.38 -9.09
N HIS A 29 -18.72 -9.99 -9.04
CA HIS A 29 -19.23 -10.77 -10.16
C HIS A 29 -19.72 -9.92 -11.34
N ASP A 30 -19.98 -8.63 -11.11
CA ASP A 30 -20.45 -7.69 -12.11
C ASP A 30 -19.27 -6.91 -12.75
N ASP A 31 -18.15 -6.77 -12.04
CA ASP A 31 -16.92 -6.11 -12.52
C ASP A 31 -15.67 -7.01 -12.36
N PRO A 32 -15.28 -7.82 -13.38
CA PRO A 32 -14.09 -8.66 -13.32
C PRO A 32 -12.77 -7.87 -13.28
N HIS A 33 -12.81 -6.55 -13.50
CA HIS A 33 -11.66 -5.65 -13.43
C HIS A 33 -11.54 -4.95 -12.07
N SER A 34 -12.39 -5.31 -11.10
CA SER A 34 -12.36 -4.85 -9.71
C SER A 34 -11.67 -5.87 -8.80
N ALA A 35 -10.75 -5.40 -7.97
CA ALA A 35 -10.08 -6.24 -6.97
C ALA A 35 -10.04 -5.57 -5.60
N GLU A 36 -10.26 -6.35 -4.54
CA GLU A 36 -9.98 -5.94 -3.16
C GLU A 36 -8.54 -6.31 -2.80
N VAL A 37 -7.76 -5.35 -2.29
CA VAL A 37 -6.37 -5.57 -1.84
C VAL A 37 -6.30 -5.68 -0.32
N GLU A 38 -5.62 -6.71 0.15
CA GLU A 38 -5.29 -6.90 1.56
C GLU A 38 -3.77 -6.99 1.73
N ILE A 39 -3.24 -6.39 2.79
CA ILE A 39 -1.82 -6.43 3.11
C ILE A 39 -1.61 -6.81 4.58
N MET A 40 -0.68 -7.72 4.81
CA MET A 40 -0.16 -8.02 6.13
C MET A 40 1.36 -7.88 6.12
N VAL A 41 1.92 -7.10 7.05
CA VAL A 41 3.38 -6.97 7.21
C VAL A 41 3.76 -7.26 8.66
N ALA A 42 4.60 -8.26 8.84
CA ALA A 42 5.18 -8.64 10.12
C ALA A 42 6.36 -7.72 10.49
N GLY A 43 6.21 -7.02 11.61
CA GLY A 43 7.23 -6.15 12.20
C GLY A 43 7.25 -4.72 11.66
N LYS A 44 7.91 -3.80 12.38
CA LYS A 44 8.05 -2.38 12.01
C LYS A 44 9.12 -2.17 10.93
N ARG A 45 9.02 -2.88 9.81
CA ARG A 45 9.95 -2.75 8.69
C ARG A 45 9.52 -1.60 7.79
N LYS A 46 10.10 -0.42 8.03
CA LYS A 46 9.74 0.83 7.33
C LYS A 46 9.80 0.66 5.81
N GLY A 47 8.71 0.98 5.13
CA GLY A 47 8.63 1.07 3.67
C GLY A 47 8.32 -0.23 2.91
N VAL A 48 8.47 -1.42 3.52
CA VAL A 48 8.25 -2.69 2.80
C VAL A 48 6.81 -2.84 2.33
N GLY A 49 5.84 -2.48 3.17
CA GLY A 49 4.42 -2.57 2.80
C GLY A 49 4.03 -1.63 1.66
N LEU A 50 4.61 -0.43 1.61
CA LEU A 50 4.36 0.53 0.53
C LEU A 50 4.88 -0.01 -0.81
N GLU A 51 6.12 -0.51 -0.84
CA GLU A 51 6.71 -1.03 -2.06
C GLU A 51 6.01 -2.32 -2.52
N ALA A 52 5.64 -3.20 -1.59
CA ALA A 52 4.84 -4.39 -1.90
C ALA A 52 3.48 -4.03 -2.50
N LEU A 53 2.77 -3.04 -1.94
CA LEU A 53 1.51 -2.55 -2.50
C LEU A 53 1.71 -1.91 -3.88
N ARG A 54 2.73 -1.09 -4.08
CA ARG A 54 3.03 -0.51 -5.40
C ARG A 54 3.24 -1.60 -6.45
N MET A 55 4.07 -2.59 -6.14
CA MET A 55 4.31 -3.73 -7.03
C MET A 55 3.02 -4.49 -7.33
N MET A 56 2.20 -4.77 -6.31
CA MET A 56 0.95 -5.50 -6.49
C MET A 56 -0.07 -4.72 -7.32
N VAL A 57 -0.23 -3.41 -7.08
CA VAL A 57 -1.13 -2.53 -7.85
C VAL A 57 -0.68 -2.43 -9.31
N THR A 58 0.63 -2.29 -9.56
CA THR A 58 1.18 -2.30 -10.92
C THR A 58 0.93 -3.63 -11.61
N TYR A 59 1.15 -4.76 -10.91
CA TYR A 59 0.87 -6.09 -11.44
C TYR A 59 -0.62 -6.29 -11.77
N ALA A 60 -1.52 -5.89 -10.87
CA ALA A 60 -2.96 -5.94 -11.07
C ALA A 60 -3.35 -5.19 -12.35
N TYR A 61 -2.86 -3.97 -12.52
CA TYR A 61 -3.14 -3.17 -13.71
C TYR A 61 -2.57 -3.79 -15.00
N GLN A 62 -1.27 -4.05 -15.02
CA GLN A 62 -0.56 -4.40 -16.25
C GLN A 62 -0.78 -5.85 -16.70
N SER A 63 -0.95 -6.76 -15.75
CA SER A 63 -0.98 -8.21 -16.02
C SER A 63 -2.37 -8.81 -15.86
N LEU A 64 -3.18 -8.29 -14.92
CA LEU A 64 -4.52 -8.82 -14.66
C LEU A 64 -5.63 -7.97 -15.30
N GLY A 65 -5.30 -6.80 -15.84
CA GLY A 65 -6.27 -5.87 -16.42
C GLY A 65 -7.21 -5.24 -15.39
N THR A 66 -6.82 -5.22 -14.10
CA THR A 66 -7.57 -4.56 -13.04
C THR A 66 -7.60 -3.06 -13.29
N THR A 67 -8.77 -2.43 -13.24
CA THR A 67 -8.94 -0.98 -13.40
C THR A 67 -9.38 -0.28 -12.12
N ARG A 68 -9.80 -1.05 -11.11
CA ARG A 68 -10.32 -0.56 -9.84
C ARG A 68 -9.77 -1.42 -8.72
N ILE A 69 -9.18 -0.79 -7.71
CA ILE A 69 -8.76 -1.47 -6.48
C ILE A 69 -9.47 -0.86 -5.29
N THR A 70 -9.98 -1.71 -4.42
CA THR A 70 -10.56 -1.33 -3.13
C THR A 70 -9.73 -1.88 -1.98
N ALA A 71 -9.75 -1.21 -0.84
CA ALA A 71 -9.16 -1.69 0.41
C ALA A 71 -10.11 -1.39 1.55
N LYS A 72 -10.34 -2.37 2.43
CA LYS A 72 -11.08 -2.18 3.68
C LYS A 72 -10.09 -2.11 4.82
N VAL A 73 -10.20 -1.07 5.63
CA VAL A 73 -9.25 -0.81 6.72
C VAL A 73 -10.03 -0.47 7.98
N SER A 74 -9.72 -1.14 9.08
CA SER A 74 -10.25 -0.76 10.40
C SER A 74 -9.88 0.69 10.73
N THR A 75 -10.82 1.44 11.31
CA THR A 75 -10.61 2.82 11.76
C THR A 75 -9.48 2.97 12.78
N GLU A 76 -9.18 1.92 13.54
CA GLU A 76 -8.07 1.90 14.49
C GLU A 76 -6.69 1.88 13.80
N ASN A 77 -6.62 1.43 12.54
CA ASN A 77 -5.37 1.32 11.78
C ASN A 77 -5.09 2.60 11.00
N THR A 78 -4.93 3.70 11.74
CA THR A 78 -4.71 5.04 11.20
C THR A 78 -3.50 5.11 10.27
N GLY A 79 -2.45 4.35 10.56
CA GLY A 79 -1.25 4.26 9.73
C GLY A 79 -1.50 3.66 8.34
N SER A 80 -2.34 2.62 8.24
CA SER A 80 -2.71 2.06 6.93
C SER A 80 -3.64 2.99 6.18
N ILE A 81 -4.60 3.61 6.86
CA ILE A 81 -5.47 4.64 6.26
C ILE A 81 -4.62 5.78 5.68
N GLN A 82 -3.67 6.30 6.45
CA GLN A 82 -2.74 7.33 6.00
C GLN A 82 -1.93 6.88 4.78
N LEU A 83 -1.39 5.65 4.80
CA LEU A 83 -0.65 5.08 3.69
C LEU A 83 -1.48 5.05 2.39
N PHE A 84 -2.71 4.53 2.47
CA PHE A 84 -3.61 4.43 1.33
C PHE A 84 -3.99 5.81 0.78
N LEU A 85 -4.38 6.74 1.64
CA LEU A 85 -4.83 8.08 1.22
C LEU A 85 -3.68 8.95 0.70
N THR A 86 -2.50 8.92 1.34
CA THR A 86 -1.39 9.84 1.01
C THR A 86 -0.42 9.31 -0.03
N GLN A 87 0.06 8.07 0.15
CA GLN A 87 1.15 7.51 -0.65
C GLN A 87 0.63 6.75 -1.86
N LEU A 88 -0.52 6.10 -1.69
CA LEU A 88 -1.16 5.31 -2.73
C LEU A 88 -2.32 6.03 -3.41
N ARG A 89 -2.70 7.24 -2.98
CA ARG A 89 -3.72 8.10 -3.61
C ARG A 89 -5.10 7.43 -3.74
N PHE A 90 -5.47 6.63 -2.75
CA PHE A 90 -6.83 6.13 -2.64
C PHE A 90 -7.76 7.25 -2.14
N VAL A 91 -9.05 7.05 -2.35
CA VAL A 91 -10.11 7.89 -1.81
C VAL A 91 -11.08 7.06 -0.99
N GLN A 92 -11.61 7.62 0.09
CA GLN A 92 -12.67 6.94 0.82
C GLN A 92 -13.97 6.97 0.01
N ILE A 93 -14.64 5.83 -0.08
CA ILE A 93 -15.93 5.68 -0.75
C ILE A 93 -17.06 5.26 0.20
N SER A 94 -16.76 4.64 1.33
CA SER A 94 -17.77 4.30 2.34
C SER A 94 -17.19 4.13 3.73
N TYR A 95 -18.07 4.10 4.72
CA TYR A 95 -17.78 3.77 6.11
C TYR A 95 -18.82 2.76 6.62
N SER A 96 -18.36 1.73 7.32
CA SER A 96 -19.21 0.77 8.01
C SER A 96 -19.14 1.00 9.51
N GLN A 97 -20.24 1.45 10.10
CA GLN A 97 -20.35 1.62 11.55
C GLN A 97 -20.36 0.27 12.29
N ILE A 98 -20.88 -0.79 11.67
CA ILE A 98 -21.01 -2.12 12.29
C ILE A 98 -19.64 -2.80 12.39
N PHE A 99 -18.80 -2.61 11.38
CA PHE A 99 -17.47 -3.23 11.32
C PHE A 99 -16.35 -2.28 11.77
N GLU A 100 -16.67 -1.00 12.01
CA GLU A 100 -15.69 0.06 12.30
C GLU A 100 -14.58 0.11 11.24
N GLU A 101 -15.00 0.08 9.97
CA GLU A 101 -14.12 -0.02 8.81
C GLU A 101 -14.41 1.08 7.79
N VAL A 102 -13.36 1.54 7.13
CA VAL A 102 -13.43 2.46 6.00
C VAL A 102 -13.15 1.67 4.72
N THR A 103 -13.94 1.92 3.68
CA THR A 103 -13.63 1.40 2.34
C THR A 103 -12.98 2.50 1.52
N LEU A 104 -11.78 2.22 1.04
CA LEU A 104 -10.99 3.09 0.18
C LEU A 104 -10.96 2.52 -1.23
N GLU A 105 -10.94 3.37 -2.25
CA GLU A 105 -10.89 2.99 -3.66
C GLU A 105 -9.80 3.78 -4.40
N ARG A 106 -9.20 3.15 -5.41
CA ARG A 106 -8.43 3.83 -6.43
C ARG A 106 -8.78 3.29 -7.82
N ILE A 107 -8.99 4.23 -8.75
CA ILE A 107 -9.07 3.94 -10.19
C ILE A 107 -7.66 3.95 -10.77
N LEU A 108 -7.31 2.93 -11.53
CA LEU A 108 -6.00 2.76 -12.12
C LEU A 108 -6.00 3.26 -13.58
N SER A 109 -5.04 4.11 -13.92
CA SER A 109 -4.88 4.67 -15.28
C SER A 109 -3.42 4.52 -15.78
N GLN A 110 -3.21 4.60 -17.09
CA GLN A 110 -1.88 4.37 -17.71
C GLN A 110 -0.78 5.35 -17.27
N GLU A 111 -1.11 6.44 -16.60
CA GLU A 111 -0.17 7.53 -16.27
C GLU A 111 0.92 7.14 -15.24
N GLU A 112 0.90 5.92 -14.74
CA GLU A 112 1.68 5.52 -13.56
C GLU A 112 2.99 4.78 -13.86
N SER A 113 3.32 4.56 -15.14
CA SER A 113 4.51 3.76 -15.53
C SER A 113 5.80 4.56 -15.76
N VAL A 114 5.78 5.88 -15.61
CA VAL A 114 6.98 6.71 -15.80
C VAL A 114 7.18 7.57 -14.56
N GLY A 115 8.34 7.46 -13.92
CA GLY A 115 8.79 8.40 -12.90
C GLY A 115 8.77 9.82 -13.48
N ASN A 116 7.65 10.53 -13.31
CA ASN A 116 7.44 11.79 -13.98
C ASN A 116 7.94 12.93 -13.09
N GLN A 117 9.12 13.43 -13.44
CA GLN A 117 9.63 14.73 -13.04
C GLN A 117 8.83 15.80 -13.80
N GLY A 118 7.70 16.27 -13.26
CA GLY A 118 6.90 17.38 -13.80
C GLY A 118 5.71 17.74 -12.92
N THR A 119 5.49 19.04 -12.66
CA THR A 119 4.38 19.69 -11.90
C THR A 119 4.09 19.26 -10.46
N GLY A 120 5.00 18.56 -9.79
CA GLY A 120 4.76 18.00 -8.45
C GLY A 120 4.34 18.97 -7.31
N ALA A 121 4.42 20.29 -7.48
CA ALA A 121 4.04 21.25 -6.43
C ALA A 121 2.53 21.56 -6.38
N GLU A 122 1.84 21.56 -7.53
CA GLU A 122 0.39 21.82 -7.59
C GLU A 122 -0.38 20.53 -7.29
N ASP A 123 0.07 19.42 -7.87
CA ASP A 123 -0.45 18.08 -7.59
C ASP A 123 -0.29 17.72 -6.09
N ALA A 124 0.87 18.04 -5.48
CA ALA A 124 1.06 17.81 -4.05
C ALA A 124 0.14 18.67 -3.16
N LYS A 125 -0.17 19.91 -3.55
CA LYS A 125 -1.12 20.77 -2.81
C LYS A 125 -2.54 20.23 -2.91
N ILE A 126 -2.95 19.81 -4.11
CA ILE A 126 -4.27 19.23 -4.35
C ILE A 126 -4.41 17.93 -3.55
N VAL A 127 -3.46 17.00 -3.68
CA VAL A 127 -3.44 15.75 -2.91
C VAL A 127 -3.50 16.05 -1.41
N LYS A 128 -2.67 16.97 -0.90
CA LYS A 128 -2.66 17.32 0.53
C LYS A 128 -4.02 17.88 1.01
N SER A 129 -4.69 18.69 0.20
CA SER A 129 -6.03 19.21 0.53
C SER A 129 -7.10 18.13 0.54
N ILE A 130 -7.09 17.22 -0.44
CA ILE A 130 -8.02 16.08 -0.54
C ILE A 130 -7.82 15.14 0.63
N THR A 131 -6.58 14.77 0.93
CA THR A 131 -6.26 13.90 2.07
C THR A 131 -6.71 14.53 3.39
N ARG A 132 -6.49 15.84 3.58
CA ARG A 132 -6.95 16.51 4.79
C ARG A 132 -8.47 16.43 4.93
N ALA A 133 -9.21 16.70 3.85
CA ALA A 133 -10.67 16.58 3.84
C ALA A 133 -11.14 15.14 4.16
N GLN A 134 -10.41 14.13 3.67
CA GLN A 134 -10.70 12.72 3.96
C GLN A 134 -10.44 12.35 5.43
N PHE A 135 -9.36 12.85 6.04
CA PHE A 135 -9.10 12.65 7.46
C PHE A 135 -10.18 13.29 8.33
N GLU A 136 -10.59 14.51 8.00
CA GLU A 136 -11.69 15.20 8.68
C GLU A 136 -13.02 14.44 8.54
N ALA A 137 -13.32 13.90 7.35
CA ALA A 137 -14.51 13.07 7.09
C ALA A 137 -14.49 11.73 7.85
N LEU A 138 -13.30 11.24 8.20
CA LEU A 138 -13.09 10.03 8.98
C LEU A 138 -13.04 10.25 10.49
N GLU A 139 -13.22 11.49 10.96
CA GLU A 139 -13.02 11.90 12.36
C GLU A 139 -11.62 11.52 12.91
N LEU A 140 -10.63 11.38 12.02
CA LEU A 140 -9.25 11.05 12.36
C LEU A 140 -8.47 12.30 12.77
N SER A 141 -7.44 12.12 13.61
CA SER A 141 -6.63 13.25 14.06
C SER A 141 -5.76 13.77 12.92
N LEU A 142 -5.77 15.09 12.69
CA LEU A 142 -4.81 15.70 11.74
C LEU A 142 -3.35 15.48 12.14
N LYS A 143 -3.07 15.16 13.41
CA LYS A 143 -1.71 14.78 13.86
C LYS A 143 -1.23 13.47 13.23
N ASP A 144 -2.16 12.61 12.83
CA ASP A 144 -1.85 11.34 12.14
C ASP A 144 -1.45 11.58 10.68
N LEU A 145 -1.57 12.81 10.16
CA LEU A 145 -1.13 13.16 8.80
C LEU A 145 0.38 13.43 8.70
N ASP A 146 1.02 13.84 9.81
CA ASP A 146 2.38 14.40 9.84
C ASP A 146 3.49 13.34 10.14
N HIS A 147 3.12 12.05 10.19
CA HIS A 147 4.03 10.93 10.45
C HIS A 147 4.42 10.15 9.19
#